data_AF-Q13W67-F1
#
_entry.id   AF-Q13W67-F1
#
_cell.length_a   1.000
_cell.length_b   1.000
_cell.length_c   1.000
_cell.angle_alpha   90.00
_cell.angle_beta   90.00
_cell.angle_gamma   90.00
#
_symmetry.space_group_name_H-M   'P 1'
#
loop_
_entity.id
_entity.type
_entity.pdbx_description
1 polymer ?
#
loop_
_entity_poly.entity_id
_entity_poly.type
_entity_poly.pdbx_seq_one_letter_code
_entity_poly.pdbx_strand_id
1 'polypeptide(L)'
;MMRQDPKVTVQFDQIAHAYSDVVQAAGLPVGIIDACKADALSPDDLRRSLTRQLQATLPKSVPLSVRAEPSPQATGQWLAQTEAKVRDAVIAAAHASPELRAVVSKDQAGREQTEFFGRKSAWMDRYKFPPMLTKAIGGAPPVIPVVL
;
A
#
# COMPACT_ATOMS: atom_id res chain seq x y z
N MET A 1 45.59 -11.87 11.61
CA MET A 1 44.46 -11.19 12.28
C MET A 1 44.09 -9.98 11.42
N MET A 2 43.09 -10.10 10.54
CA MET A 2 42.64 -8.98 9.71
C MET A 2 42.06 -7.91 10.66
N ARG A 3 42.61 -6.69 10.64
CA ARG A 3 41.99 -5.55 11.34
C ARG A 3 40.67 -5.26 10.64
N GLN A 4 39.55 -5.59 11.28
CA GLN A 4 38.24 -5.16 10.82
C GLN A 4 38.20 -3.63 10.80
N ASP A 5 37.65 -3.06 9.73
CA ASP A 5 37.47 -1.62 9.60
C ASP A 5 36.65 -1.11 10.82
N PRO A 6 37.12 -0.09 11.55
CA PRO A 6 36.40 0.44 12.71
C PRO A 6 34.95 0.83 12.39
N LYS A 7 34.65 1.23 11.14
CA LYS A 7 33.27 1.52 10.71
C LYS A 7 32.38 0.28 10.72
N VAL A 8 32.92 -0.85 10.31
CA VAL A 8 32.20 -2.13 10.27
C VAL A 8 31.94 -2.59 11.71
N THR A 9 32.93 -2.51 12.59
CA THR A 9 32.77 -2.84 14.02
C THR A 9 31.68 -1.99 14.69
N VAL A 10 31.64 -0.68 14.42
CA VAL A 10 30.60 0.21 14.93
C VAL A 10 29.20 -0.22 14.44
N GLN A 11 29.07 -0.66 13.20
CA GLN A 11 27.80 -1.16 12.66
C GLN A 11 27.37 -2.46 13.35
N PHE A 12 28.29 -3.39 13.61
CA PHE A 12 28.00 -4.61 14.38
C PHE A 12 27.50 -4.28 15.79
N ASP A 13 28.11 -3.32 16.48
CA ASP A 13 27.71 -2.92 17.83
C ASP A 13 26.36 -2.19 17.86
N GLN A 14 26.09 -1.34 16.86
CA GLN A 14 24.77 -0.70 16.69
C GLN A 14 23.66 -1.73 16.47
N ILE A 15 23.92 -2.76 15.66
CA ILE A 15 22.96 -3.85 15.43
C ILE A 15 22.76 -4.67 16.71
N ALA A 16 23.84 -5.01 17.41
CA ALA A 16 23.77 -5.75 18.66
C ALA A 16 22.91 -5.00 19.71
N HIS A 17 23.10 -3.69 19.84
CA HIS A 17 22.31 -2.87 20.76
C HIS A 17 20.84 -2.75 20.35
N ALA A 18 20.55 -2.56 19.06
CA ALA A 18 19.17 -2.49 18.59
C ALA A 18 18.38 -3.80 18.83
N TYR A 19 19.06 -4.95 18.77
CA TYR A 19 18.44 -6.25 18.96
C TYR A 19 18.43 -6.73 20.41
N SER A 20 19.16 -6.09 21.33
CA SER A 20 19.19 -6.49 22.76
C SER A 20 17.82 -6.40 23.41
N ASP A 21 17.11 -5.31 23.16
CA ASP A 21 15.79 -5.05 23.77
C ASP A 21 14.76 -6.05 23.24
N VAL A 22 14.85 -6.42 21.97
CA VAL A 22 13.97 -7.40 21.31
C VAL A 22 14.24 -8.81 21.81
N VAL A 23 15.52 -9.20 21.94
CA VAL A 23 15.94 -10.51 22.48
C VAL A 23 15.48 -10.64 23.94
N GLN A 24 15.63 -9.58 24.74
CA GLN A 24 15.18 -9.55 26.13
C GLN A 24 13.66 -9.61 26.25
N ALA A 25 12.92 -8.84 25.44
CA ALA A 25 11.46 -8.87 25.41
C ALA A 25 10.92 -10.24 24.96
N ALA A 26 11.67 -10.95 24.11
CA ALA A 26 11.37 -12.32 23.69
C ALA A 26 11.72 -13.39 24.75
N GLY A 27 12.34 -13.01 25.88
CA GLY A 27 12.78 -13.94 26.92
C GLY A 27 13.95 -14.83 26.51
N LEU A 28 14.73 -14.40 25.53
CA LEU A 28 15.83 -15.18 24.96
C LEU A 28 17.18 -14.85 25.63
N PRO A 29 18.15 -15.79 25.62
CA PRO A 29 19.48 -15.53 26.12
C PRO A 29 20.17 -14.43 25.30
N VAL A 30 20.71 -13.41 25.98
CA VAL A 30 21.47 -12.32 25.35
C VAL A 30 22.69 -12.85 24.58
N GLY A 31 23.25 -13.99 24.99
CA GLY A 31 24.37 -14.65 24.32
C GLY A 31 24.10 -15.12 22.88
N ILE A 32 22.83 -15.11 22.42
CA ILE A 32 22.50 -15.34 21.00
C ILE A 32 23.12 -14.23 20.13
N ILE A 33 23.20 -13.00 20.64
CA ILE A 33 23.76 -11.87 19.89
C ILE A 33 25.25 -12.08 19.63
N ASP A 34 25.99 -12.50 20.65
CA ASP A 34 27.42 -12.77 20.56
C ASP A 34 27.72 -13.96 19.64
N ALA A 35 26.89 -15.01 19.69
CA ALA A 35 26.99 -16.15 18.79
C ALA A 35 26.74 -15.74 17.32
N CYS A 36 25.68 -14.98 17.04
CA CYS A 36 25.40 -14.49 15.69
C CYS A 36 26.47 -13.51 15.19
N LYS A 37 27.07 -12.72 16.09
CA LYS A 37 28.16 -11.79 15.76
C LYS A 37 29.46 -12.52 15.42
N ALA A 38 29.76 -13.62 16.09
CA ALA A 38 30.94 -14.45 15.81
C ALA A 38 30.88 -15.11 14.42
N ASP A 39 29.68 -15.50 13.97
CA ASP A 39 29.48 -16.20 12.69
C ASP A 39 29.25 -15.26 11.48
N ALA A 40 29.00 -13.97 11.74
CA ALA A 40 28.62 -13.03 10.70
C ALA A 40 29.81 -12.47 9.91
N LEU A 41 29.75 -12.60 8.58
CA LEU A 41 30.77 -12.08 7.65
C LEU A 41 30.54 -10.60 7.30
N SER A 42 29.32 -10.10 7.49
CA SER A 42 28.94 -8.71 7.25
C SER A 42 27.85 -8.24 8.23
N PRO A 43 27.65 -6.92 8.40
CA PRO A 43 26.57 -6.38 9.23
C PRO A 43 25.18 -6.85 8.77
N ASP A 44 24.98 -7.04 7.47
CA ASP A 44 23.71 -7.54 6.94
C ASP A 44 23.51 -9.04 7.19
N ASP A 45 24.60 -9.80 7.28
CA ASP A 45 24.54 -11.22 7.69
C ASP A 45 24.21 -11.33 9.18
N LEU A 46 24.74 -10.44 10.02
CA LEU A 46 24.34 -10.36 11.43
C LEU A 46 22.85 -10.09 11.57
N ARG A 47 22.32 -9.07 10.88
CA ARG A 47 20.88 -8.73 10.90
C ARG A 47 20.03 -9.91 10.48
N ARG A 48 20.40 -10.57 9.37
CA ARG A 48 19.67 -11.75 8.86
C ARG A 48 19.72 -12.93 9.82
N SER A 49 20.87 -13.21 10.42
CA SER A 49 21.05 -14.30 11.38
C SER A 49 20.22 -14.06 12.64
N LEU A 50 20.30 -12.86 13.24
CA LEU A 50 19.50 -12.48 14.41
C LEU A 50 18.01 -12.54 14.13
N THR A 51 17.58 -11.98 13.00
CA THR A 51 16.17 -12.02 12.58
C THR A 51 15.69 -13.46 12.45
N ARG A 52 16.47 -14.34 11.83
CA ARG A 52 16.11 -15.76 11.68
C ARG A 52 15.99 -16.47 13.03
N GLN A 53 16.92 -16.22 13.95
CA GLN A 53 16.88 -16.82 15.29
C GLN A 53 15.68 -16.32 16.11
N LEU A 54 15.39 -15.02 16.06
CA LEU A 54 14.21 -14.44 16.68
C LEU A 54 12.93 -15.04 16.08
N GLN A 55 12.83 -15.13 14.76
CA GLN A 55 11.68 -15.74 14.07
C GLN A 55 11.46 -17.20 14.42
N ALA A 56 12.55 -17.97 14.54
CA ALA A 56 12.48 -19.39 14.88
C ALA A 56 12.01 -19.62 16.32
N THR A 57 12.32 -18.68 17.23
CA THR A 57 12.08 -18.85 18.66
C THR A 57 10.84 -18.11 19.17
N LEU A 58 10.35 -17.10 18.44
CA LEU A 58 9.14 -16.36 18.81
C LEU A 58 7.87 -17.21 18.65
N PRO A 59 6.99 -17.25 19.68
CA PRO A 59 5.78 -18.07 19.65
C PRO A 59 4.85 -17.64 18.51
N LYS A 60 4.31 -18.62 17.76
CA LYS A 60 3.49 -18.45 16.53
C LYS A 60 2.28 -17.50 16.67
N SER A 61 1.92 -17.13 17.90
CA SER A 61 0.90 -16.13 18.23
C SER A 61 1.30 -14.68 17.91
N VAL A 62 2.59 -14.39 17.69
CA VAL A 62 3.06 -13.04 17.33
C VAL A 62 2.92 -12.80 15.81
N PRO A 63 2.27 -11.69 15.35
CA PRO A 63 2.07 -11.38 13.94
C PRO A 63 3.34 -11.38 13.09
N LEU A 64 3.26 -11.90 11.86
CA LEU A 64 4.38 -11.98 10.91
C LEU A 64 4.98 -10.62 10.52
N SER A 65 4.22 -9.53 10.61
CA SER A 65 4.71 -8.17 10.33
C SER A 65 5.69 -7.63 11.36
N VAL A 66 5.69 -8.17 12.59
CA VAL A 66 6.70 -7.88 13.63
C VAL A 66 7.92 -8.81 13.47
N ARG A 67 7.80 -9.85 12.64
CA ARG A 67 8.84 -10.86 12.41
C ARG A 67 9.79 -10.51 11.27
N ALA A 68 9.44 -9.58 10.38
CA ALA A 68 10.29 -9.18 9.26
C ALA A 68 10.53 -7.67 9.30
N GLU A 69 11.78 -7.27 9.48
CA GLU A 69 12.18 -5.88 9.26
C GLU A 69 12.17 -5.55 7.75
N PRO A 70 11.94 -4.27 7.39
CA PRO A 70 11.57 -3.84 6.05
C PRO A 70 12.72 -4.00 5.06
N SER A 71 12.41 -4.38 3.82
CA SER A 71 13.34 -4.27 2.69
C SER A 71 13.93 -2.86 2.63
N PRO A 72 15.15 -2.65 2.07
CA PRO A 72 15.77 -1.32 1.97
C PRO A 72 14.70 -0.32 1.53
N GLN A 73 14.43 0.68 2.37
CA GLN A 73 13.35 1.63 2.09
C GLN A 73 13.57 2.14 0.67
N ALA A 74 12.67 1.73 -0.22
CA ALA A 74 12.80 2.15 -1.60
C ALA A 74 12.74 3.67 -1.59
N THR A 75 13.66 4.31 -2.31
CA THR A 75 13.75 5.76 -2.31
C THR A 75 12.38 6.37 -2.64
N GLY A 76 12.03 7.51 -2.04
CA GLY A 76 10.73 8.13 -2.26
C GLY A 76 10.39 8.31 -3.76
N GLN A 77 11.42 8.49 -4.59
CA GLN A 77 11.29 8.53 -6.05
C GLN A 77 10.84 7.19 -6.67
N TRP A 78 11.36 6.05 -6.19
CA TRP A 78 10.95 4.72 -6.66
C TRP A 78 9.52 4.39 -6.24
N LEU A 79 9.14 4.76 -5.01
CA LEU A 79 7.77 4.59 -4.52
C LEU A 79 6.79 5.41 -5.36
N ALA A 80 7.09 6.69 -5.61
CA ALA A 80 6.27 7.57 -6.44
C ALA A 80 6.12 7.06 -7.88
N GLN A 81 7.19 6.53 -8.48
CA GLN A 81 7.13 5.93 -9.82
C GLN A 81 6.26 4.66 -9.84
N THR A 82 6.36 3.83 -8.80
CA THR A 82 5.59 2.59 -8.69
C THR A 82 4.11 2.90 -8.48
N GLU A 83 3.80 3.85 -7.60
CA GLU A 83 2.44 4.35 -7.37
C GLU A 83 1.82 4.92 -8.65
N ALA A 84 2.57 5.72 -9.42
CA ALA A 84 2.12 6.22 -10.72
C ALA A 84 1.76 5.07 -11.68
N LYS A 85 2.63 4.06 -11.83
CA LYS A 85 2.37 2.89 -12.69
C LYS A 85 1.15 2.10 -12.26
N VAL A 86 0.97 1.88 -10.95
CA VAL A 86 -0.18 1.15 -10.41
C VAL A 86 -1.47 1.91 -10.68
N ARG A 87 -1.49 3.22 -10.43
CA ARG A 87 -2.64 4.09 -10.73
C ARG A 87 -3.02 4.06 -12.21
N ASP A 88 -2.05 4.19 -13.12
CA ASP A 88 -2.33 4.18 -14.56
C ASP A 88 -2.93 2.84 -15.01
N ALA A 89 -2.39 1.72 -14.48
CA ALA A 89 -2.91 0.39 -14.78
C ALA A 89 -4.36 0.21 -14.28
N VAL A 90 -4.68 0.72 -13.09
CA VAL A 90 -6.03 0.68 -12.51
C VAL A 90 -7.00 1.50 -13.36
N ILE A 91 -6.62 2.71 -13.78
CA ILE A 91 -7.47 3.57 -14.63
C ILE A 91 -7.73 2.91 -15.98
N ALA A 92 -6.69 2.38 -16.63
CA ALA A 92 -6.82 1.69 -17.91
C ALA A 92 -7.75 0.48 -17.83
N ALA A 93 -7.62 -0.33 -16.76
CA ALA A 93 -8.51 -1.46 -16.51
C ALA A 93 -9.97 -1.01 -16.26
N ALA A 94 -10.16 0.07 -15.51
CA ALA A 94 -11.49 0.62 -15.25
C ALA A 94 -12.19 1.10 -16.54
N HIS A 95 -11.44 1.70 -17.47
CA HIS A 95 -11.97 2.15 -18.78
C HIS A 95 -12.27 0.99 -19.74
N ALA A 96 -11.59 -0.16 -19.56
CA ALA A 96 -11.88 -1.36 -20.32
C ALA A 96 -13.18 -2.08 -19.89
N SER A 97 -13.78 -1.69 -18.76
CA SER A 97 -15.01 -2.29 -18.22
C SER A 97 -16.17 -2.25 -19.22
N PRO A 98 -16.88 -3.38 -19.43
CA PRO A 98 -18.05 -3.44 -20.32
C PRO A 98 -19.25 -2.65 -19.78
N GLU A 99 -19.31 -2.38 -18.47
CA GLU A 99 -20.36 -1.61 -17.82
C GLU A 99 -19.85 -0.22 -17.44
N LEU A 100 -20.65 0.83 -17.71
CA LEU A 100 -20.36 2.18 -17.22
C LEU A 100 -20.82 2.31 -15.76
N ARG A 101 -19.88 2.56 -14.85
CA ARG A 101 -20.13 2.70 -13.42
C ARG A 101 -19.85 4.13 -12.98
N ALA A 102 -20.80 4.72 -12.26
CA ALA A 102 -20.61 6.00 -11.60
C ALA A 102 -19.83 5.79 -10.30
N VAL A 103 -18.77 6.56 -10.12
CA VAL A 103 -18.00 6.62 -8.88
C VAL A 103 -18.15 8.04 -8.36
N VAL A 104 -18.73 8.15 -7.16
CA VAL A 104 -18.91 9.43 -6.48
C VAL A 104 -17.76 9.61 -5.50
N SER A 105 -17.00 10.67 -5.68
CA SER A 105 -15.93 11.12 -4.79
C SER A 105 -16.26 12.50 -4.24
N LYS A 106 -15.53 12.95 -3.21
CA LYS A 106 -15.65 14.32 -2.69
C LYS A 106 -14.35 15.06 -2.92
N ASP A 107 -14.44 16.30 -3.39
CA ASP A 107 -13.28 17.18 -3.49
C ASP A 107 -12.84 17.66 -2.09
N GLN A 108 -11.69 18.35 -2.02
CA GLN A 108 -11.18 18.88 -0.75
C GLN A 108 -12.10 19.93 -0.10
N ALA A 109 -13.06 20.49 -0.86
CA ALA A 109 -14.08 21.41 -0.37
C ALA A 109 -15.39 20.69 0.02
N GLY A 110 -15.43 19.36 -0.05
CA GLY A 110 -16.59 18.54 0.32
C GLY A 110 -17.68 18.44 -0.75
N ARG A 111 -17.45 18.95 -1.97
CA ARG A 111 -18.40 18.85 -3.09
C ARG A 111 -18.32 17.46 -3.71
N GLU A 112 -19.48 16.90 -4.03
CA GLU A 112 -19.55 15.60 -4.70
C GLU A 112 -19.17 15.73 -6.18
N GLN A 113 -18.16 14.97 -6.58
CA GLN A 113 -17.73 14.79 -7.96
C GLN A 113 -18.15 13.39 -8.40
N THR A 114 -18.81 13.28 -9.55
CA THR A 114 -19.17 11.97 -10.12
C THR A 114 -18.34 11.73 -11.37
N GLU A 115 -17.50 10.71 -11.32
CA GLU A 115 -16.72 10.22 -12.44
C GLU A 115 -17.34 8.94 -12.98
N PHE A 116 -17.32 8.75 -14.30
CA PHE A 116 -17.87 7.56 -14.94
C PHE A 116 -16.76 6.72 -15.55
N PHE A 117 -16.66 5.47 -15.12
CA PHE A 117 -15.65 4.52 -15.59
C PHE A 117 -16.30 3.40 -16.43
N GLY A 118 -15.66 3.05 -17.54
CA GLY A 118 -16.10 2.01 -18.47
C GLY A 118 -16.41 2.53 -19.88
N ARG A 119 -16.96 1.67 -20.74
CA ARG A 119 -17.26 2.02 -22.14
C ARG A 119 -18.44 3.00 -22.23
N LYS A 120 -18.22 4.18 -22.83
CA LYS A 120 -19.28 5.18 -23.11
C LYS A 120 -20.46 4.59 -23.91
N SER A 121 -20.20 3.64 -24.80
CA SER A 121 -21.25 2.94 -25.57
C SER A 121 -22.27 2.26 -24.66
N ALA A 122 -21.84 1.62 -23.57
CA ALA A 122 -22.73 0.92 -22.65
C ALA A 122 -23.77 1.84 -21.98
N TRP A 123 -23.40 3.11 -21.74
CA TRP A 123 -24.33 4.12 -21.23
C TRP A 123 -25.25 4.65 -22.32
N MET A 124 -24.71 4.94 -23.50
CA MET A 124 -25.52 5.37 -24.65
C MET A 124 -26.59 4.32 -25.01
N ASP A 125 -26.23 3.03 -24.98
CA ASP A 125 -27.17 1.93 -25.26
C ASP A 125 -28.28 1.84 -24.22
N ARG A 126 -27.97 2.08 -22.93
CA ARG A 126 -28.94 2.05 -21.83
C ARG A 126 -29.95 3.21 -21.87
N TYR A 127 -29.55 4.39 -22.34
CA TYR A 127 -30.37 5.60 -22.36
C TYR A 127 -30.81 6.04 -23.77
N LYS A 128 -30.58 5.20 -24.79
CA LYS A 128 -30.94 5.47 -26.19
C LYS A 128 -32.44 5.77 -26.39
N PHE A 129 -33.29 5.32 -25.47
CA PHE A 129 -34.71 5.59 -25.46
C PHE A 129 -35.12 6.17 -24.10
N PRO A 130 -35.38 7.49 -23.97
CA PRO A 130 -35.89 8.05 -22.73
C PRO A 130 -37.30 7.48 -22.46
N PRO A 131 -37.60 6.95 -21.26
CA PRO A 131 -38.98 6.67 -20.89
C PRO A 131 -39.73 8.02 -20.87
N MET A 132 -40.65 8.23 -21.80
CA MET A 132 -41.48 9.44 -21.84
C MET A 132 -42.37 9.48 -20.58
N LEU A 133 -41.88 10.10 -19.51
CA LEU A 133 -42.61 10.32 -18.26
C LEU A 133 -43.22 11.73 -18.28
N THR A 134 -44.17 11.98 -19.18
CA THR A 134 -45.00 13.20 -19.17
C THR A 134 -46.03 13.09 -18.04
N LYS A 135 -45.67 13.51 -16.83
CA LYS A 135 -46.67 13.74 -15.77
C LYS A 135 -47.36 15.09 -16.06
N ALA A 136 -48.61 15.05 -16.51
CA ALA A 136 -49.44 16.24 -16.66
C ALA A 136 -49.64 16.92 -15.29
N ILE A 137 -49.61 18.26 -15.24
CA ILE A 137 -50.02 19.03 -14.05
C ILE A 137 -51.45 19.49 -14.32
N GLY A 138 -52.43 18.97 -13.57
CA GLY A 138 -53.84 19.36 -13.73
C GLY A 138 -54.50 18.92 -15.04
N GLY A 139 -53.97 17.88 -15.73
CA GLY A 139 -54.55 17.35 -16.97
C GLY A 139 -54.15 18.08 -18.25
N ALA A 140 -53.32 19.13 -18.16
CA ALA A 140 -52.70 19.78 -19.32
C ALA A 140 -51.17 19.56 -19.31
N PRO A 141 -50.54 19.36 -20.48
CA PRO A 141 -49.09 19.35 -20.58
C PRO A 141 -48.55 20.74 -20.18
N PRO A 142 -47.51 20.84 -19.34
CA PRO A 142 -46.95 22.13 -18.96
C PRO A 142 -46.37 22.82 -20.21
N VAL A 143 -46.90 24.00 -20.54
CA VAL A 143 -46.31 24.87 -21.56
C VAL A 143 -45.09 25.52 -20.93
N ILE A 144 -43.90 25.09 -21.33
CA ILE A 144 -42.65 25.75 -20.94
C ILE A 144 -42.51 26.99 -21.82
N PRO A 145 -42.49 28.22 -21.26
CA PRO A 145 -42.17 29.40 -22.07
C PRO A 145 -40.73 29.27 -22.55
N VAL A 146 -40.56 29.25 -23.87
CA VAL A 146 -39.25 29.34 -24.52
C VAL A 146 -38.73 30.75 -24.25
N VAL A 147 -37.73 30.88 -23.39
CA VAL A 147 -36.86 32.06 -23.39
C VAL A 147 -35.83 31.78 -24.48
N LEU A 148 -35.87 32.57 -25.56
CA LEU A 148 -34.93 32.51 -26.69
C LEU A 148 -33.50 32.78 -26.23
#